data_AF-A0A926A2G5-F1
#
_entry.id   AF-A0A926A2G5-F1
#
_cell.length_a   1.000
_cell.length_b   1.000
_cell.length_c   1.000
_cell.angle_alpha   90.00
_cell.angle_beta   90.00
_cell.angle_gamma   90.00
#
_symmetry.space_group_name_H-M   'P 1'
#
loop_
_entity.id
_entity.type
_entity.pdbx_description
1 polymer ?
#
loop_
_entity_poly.entity_id
_entity_poly.type
_entity_poly.pdbx_seq_one_letter_code
_entity_poly.pdbx_strand_id
1 'polypeptide(L)'
;MKPLERLGEARTPDGTMLEFFRHDGAYLIRADGVELMSTRRHLSEDRLADVVCERLAKVADARVLIGGLGLGFTLRAALRNLRSDAEVFVAEFVSEVIAWNANPGYELSAEAMADTRVRVIHDDVSNVLQAHAGQFDAIMLDTDNGPEGMIMSENSRLYADRGIATTIAALRPNGAIAYWSVGDDPGFATALRRARLDVRSLRVRAHDTAGPLHTIYVATPGRME
;
A
#
# COMPACT_ATOMS: atom_id res chain seq x y z
N MET A 1 27.66 10.64 -12.81
CA MET A 1 26.35 10.88 -12.19
C MET A 1 25.46 11.49 -13.27
N LYS A 2 24.43 10.79 -13.74
CA LYS A 2 23.50 11.35 -14.72
C LYS A 2 22.66 12.46 -14.05
N PRO A 3 22.16 13.45 -14.80
CA PRO A 3 21.30 14.48 -14.21
C PRO A 3 20.04 13.84 -13.61
N LEU A 4 19.48 14.50 -12.60
CA LEU A 4 18.14 14.22 -12.13
C LEU A 4 17.16 14.78 -13.16
N GLU A 5 16.43 13.91 -13.84
CA GLU A 5 15.50 14.27 -14.92
C GLU A 5 14.07 14.17 -14.41
N ARG A 6 13.30 15.25 -14.54
CA ARG A 6 11.88 15.25 -14.17
C ARG A 6 11.05 14.72 -15.33
N LEU A 7 10.27 13.69 -15.05
CA LEU A 7 9.44 12.96 -16.02
C LEU A 7 7.96 13.33 -15.92
N GLY A 8 7.51 13.80 -14.75
CA GLY A 8 6.14 14.20 -14.53
C GLY A 8 5.95 14.92 -13.20
N GLU A 9 4.79 15.52 -13.04
CA GLU A 9 4.33 16.13 -11.80
C GLU A 9 2.83 15.88 -11.63
N ALA A 10 2.35 15.94 -10.40
CA ALA A 10 0.95 15.81 -10.05
C ALA A 10 0.66 16.66 -8.81
N ARG A 11 -0.58 17.10 -8.64
CA ARG A 11 -0.99 17.83 -7.44
C ARG A 11 -2.10 17.07 -6.74
N THR A 12 -1.87 16.77 -5.47
CA THR A 12 -2.88 16.15 -4.60
C THR A 12 -3.92 17.19 -4.18
N PRO A 13 -5.13 16.78 -3.76
CA PRO A 13 -6.18 17.75 -3.41
C PRO A 13 -5.88 18.62 -2.20
N ASP A 14 -5.03 18.17 -1.27
CA ASP A 14 -4.51 18.98 -0.16
C ASP A 14 -3.41 19.97 -0.61
N GLY A 15 -3.02 19.93 -1.88
CA GLY A 15 -2.11 20.87 -2.51
C GLY A 15 -0.66 20.41 -2.56
N THR A 16 -0.30 19.25 -2.00
CA THR A 16 1.07 18.71 -2.11
C THR A 16 1.44 18.46 -3.57
N MET A 17 2.66 18.87 -3.93
CA MET A 17 3.23 18.65 -5.25
C MET A 17 3.98 17.32 -5.26
N LEU A 18 3.52 16.38 -6.08
CA LEU A 18 4.24 15.16 -6.40
C LEU A 18 5.07 15.35 -7.66
N GLU A 19 6.34 14.95 -7.63
CA GLU A 19 7.23 15.04 -8.77
C GLU A 19 7.89 13.68 -9.04
N PHE A 20 7.77 13.21 -10.27
CA PHE A 20 8.33 11.95 -10.72
C PHE A 20 9.64 12.19 -11.45
N PHE A 21 10.71 11.55 -11.00
CA PHE A 21 12.05 11.71 -11.59
C PHE A 21 12.69 10.39 -11.99
N ARG A 22 13.62 10.48 -12.94
CA ARG A 22 14.61 9.46 -13.26
C ARG A 22 16.01 9.95 -12.90
N HIS A 23 16.78 9.07 -12.27
CA HIS A 23 18.17 9.34 -11.94
C HIS A 23 18.98 8.05 -11.92
N ASP A 24 20.05 7.97 -12.71
CA ASP A 24 20.97 6.81 -12.76
C ASP A 24 20.23 5.46 -12.88
N GLY A 25 19.25 5.39 -13.78
CA GLY A 25 18.47 4.17 -14.08
C GLY A 25 17.40 3.81 -13.05
N ALA A 26 17.25 4.57 -11.97
CA ALA A 26 16.17 4.41 -11.00
C ALA A 26 15.12 5.51 -11.15
N TYR A 27 13.93 5.24 -10.64
CA TYR A 27 12.85 6.22 -10.54
C TYR A 27 12.59 6.59 -9.08
N LEU A 28 12.15 7.81 -8.84
CA LEU A 28 11.75 8.28 -7.53
C LEU A 28 10.56 9.25 -7.62
N ILE A 29 9.74 9.27 -6.58
CA ILE A 29 8.69 10.27 -6.39
C ILE A 29 9.13 11.16 -5.23
N ARG A 30 9.02 12.47 -5.43
CA ARG A 30 9.16 13.47 -4.37
C ARG A 30 7.81 14.08 -4.05
N ALA A 31 7.59 14.42 -2.79
CA ALA A 31 6.47 15.21 -2.32
C ALA A 31 7.00 16.51 -1.70
N ASP A 32 6.60 17.66 -2.25
CA ASP A 32 7.07 19.00 -1.84
C ASP A 32 8.61 19.09 -1.70
N GLY A 33 9.32 18.44 -2.64
CA GLY A 33 10.78 18.40 -2.71
C GLY A 33 11.46 17.35 -1.83
N VAL A 34 10.73 16.63 -0.98
CA VAL A 34 11.24 15.53 -0.15
C VAL A 34 11.07 14.20 -0.89
N GLU A 35 12.11 13.36 -0.93
CA GLU A 35 12.00 12.01 -1.50
C GLU A 35 11.03 11.16 -0.66
N LEU A 36 9.95 10.71 -1.31
CA LEU A 36 8.94 9.84 -0.70
C LEU A 36 9.31 8.37 -0.91
N MET A 37 9.58 7.98 -2.16
CA MET A 37 9.89 6.59 -2.52
C MET A 37 10.80 6.51 -3.74
N SER A 38 11.49 5.38 -3.91
CA SER A 38 12.34 5.11 -5.08
C SER A 38 12.40 3.64 -5.44
N THR A 39 12.67 3.33 -6.71
CA THR A 39 12.88 1.93 -7.15
C THR A 39 14.15 1.29 -6.61
N ARG A 40 14.96 2.01 -5.84
CA ARG A 40 16.13 1.46 -5.13
C ARG A 40 15.80 0.90 -3.75
N ARG A 41 14.63 1.20 -3.20
CA ARG A 41 14.25 0.88 -1.81
C ARG A 41 12.78 0.53 -1.77
N HIS A 42 12.47 -0.76 -1.87
CA HIS A 42 11.09 -1.25 -1.94
C HIS A 42 10.85 -2.57 -1.19
N LEU A 43 11.83 -3.03 -0.40
CA LEU A 43 11.74 -4.34 0.26
C LEU A 43 10.57 -4.39 1.26
N SER A 44 10.27 -3.28 1.93
CA SER A 44 9.14 -3.21 2.85
C SER A 44 7.79 -3.31 2.15
N GLU A 45 7.67 -2.78 0.95
CA GLU A 45 6.48 -2.76 0.11
C GLU A 45 6.23 -4.14 -0.51
N ASP A 46 7.29 -4.84 -0.93
CA ASP A 46 7.23 -6.27 -1.26
C ASP A 46 6.76 -7.07 -0.04
N ARG A 47 7.38 -6.83 1.13
CA ARG A 47 7.03 -7.60 2.32
C ARG A 47 5.63 -7.32 2.84
N LEU A 48 5.08 -6.13 2.60
CA LEU A 48 3.71 -5.80 2.94
C LEU A 48 2.72 -6.76 2.28
N ALA A 49 2.94 -7.08 1.00
CA ALA A 49 2.09 -8.04 0.30
C ALA A 49 2.35 -9.47 0.73
N ASP A 50 3.62 -9.87 0.83
CA ASP A 50 3.98 -11.26 1.12
C ASP A 50 3.36 -11.73 2.45
N VAL A 51 3.42 -10.90 3.51
CA VAL A 51 2.99 -11.32 4.86
C VAL A 51 1.49 -11.61 4.99
N VAL A 52 0.66 -11.05 4.11
CA VAL A 52 -0.78 -11.32 4.08
C VAL A 52 -1.17 -12.26 2.93
N CYS A 53 -0.55 -12.13 1.76
CA CYS A 53 -0.89 -12.93 0.59
C CYS A 53 -0.36 -14.37 0.66
N GLU A 54 0.72 -14.64 1.40
CA GLU A 54 1.22 -16.02 1.63
C GLU A 54 0.10 -16.96 2.14
N ARG A 55 -0.83 -16.43 2.95
CA ARG A 55 -1.98 -17.18 3.49
C ARG A 55 -3.06 -17.45 2.44
N LEU A 56 -3.10 -16.64 1.40
CA LEU A 56 -4.10 -16.69 0.32
C LEU A 56 -3.64 -17.54 -0.87
N ALA A 57 -2.40 -18.04 -0.88
CA ALA A 57 -1.83 -18.79 -2.00
C ALA A 57 -2.65 -20.02 -2.44
N LYS A 58 -3.49 -20.57 -1.54
CA LYS A 58 -4.39 -21.71 -1.82
C LYS A 58 -5.87 -21.36 -1.79
N VAL A 59 -6.23 -20.09 -1.58
CA VAL A 59 -7.61 -19.61 -1.52
C VAL A 59 -8.08 -19.32 -2.94
N ALA A 60 -9.10 -20.04 -3.40
CA ALA A 60 -9.73 -19.76 -4.69
C ALA A 60 -10.54 -18.46 -4.61
N ASP A 61 -10.62 -17.73 -5.73
CA ASP A 61 -11.38 -16.48 -5.86
C ASP A 61 -11.06 -15.45 -4.76
N ALA A 62 -9.80 -15.44 -4.32
CA ALA A 62 -9.32 -14.52 -3.28
C ALA A 62 -9.45 -13.08 -3.76
N ARG A 63 -10.04 -12.22 -2.93
CA ARG A 63 -10.20 -10.79 -3.23
C ARG A 63 -9.31 -9.97 -2.32
N VAL A 64 -8.47 -9.14 -2.93
CA VAL A 64 -7.43 -8.40 -2.23
C VAL A 64 -7.53 -6.93 -2.57
N LEU A 65 -7.44 -6.05 -1.56
CA LEU A 65 -7.36 -4.61 -1.75
C LEU A 65 -5.96 -4.09 -1.41
N ILE A 66 -5.41 -3.26 -2.27
CA ILE A 66 -4.22 -2.45 -2.03
C ILE A 66 -4.66 -0.98 -2.05
N GLY A 67 -4.46 -0.28 -0.93
CA GLY A 67 -4.63 1.17 -0.84
C GLY A 67 -3.30 1.85 -1.10
N GLY A 68 -3.25 2.68 -2.15
CA GLY A 68 -2.02 3.26 -2.70
C GLY A 68 -1.40 2.38 -3.79
N LEU A 69 -0.94 2.98 -4.87
CA LEU A 69 -0.20 2.28 -5.93
C LEU A 69 1.31 2.52 -5.82
N GLY A 70 1.72 3.73 -5.44
CA GLY A 70 3.14 4.12 -5.35
C GLY A 70 3.90 3.81 -6.64
N LEU A 71 4.96 3.01 -6.57
CA LEU A 71 5.71 2.51 -7.73
C LEU A 71 5.33 1.06 -8.13
N GLY A 72 4.22 0.55 -7.60
CA GLY A 72 3.63 -0.74 -7.98
C GLY A 72 4.28 -1.97 -7.36
N PHE A 73 5.14 -1.82 -6.35
CA PHE A 73 5.86 -2.94 -5.72
C PHE A 73 4.92 -3.89 -4.97
N THR A 74 4.04 -3.37 -4.13
CA THR A 74 3.04 -4.18 -3.41
C THR A 74 2.10 -4.90 -4.37
N LEU A 75 1.68 -4.26 -5.45
CA LEU A 75 0.87 -4.90 -6.50
C LEU A 75 1.62 -6.09 -7.14
N ARG A 76 2.86 -5.86 -7.58
CA ARG A 76 3.69 -6.92 -8.16
C ARG A 76 3.90 -8.07 -7.18
N ALA A 77 4.11 -7.78 -5.90
CA ALA A 77 4.28 -8.78 -4.86
C ALA A 77 3.00 -9.57 -4.55
N ALA A 78 1.84 -8.91 -4.51
CA ALA A 78 0.55 -9.58 -4.34
C ALA A 78 0.30 -10.58 -5.49
N LEU A 79 0.50 -10.15 -6.74
CA LEU A 79 0.29 -10.98 -7.93
C LEU A 79 1.16 -12.25 -7.98
N ARG A 80 2.35 -12.23 -7.38
CA ARG A 80 3.24 -13.41 -7.25
C ARG A 80 2.72 -14.46 -6.27
N ASN A 81 2.01 -14.02 -5.23
CA ASN A 81 1.53 -14.89 -4.15
C ASN A 81 0.11 -15.39 -4.38
N LEU A 82 -0.65 -14.73 -5.26
CA LEU A 82 -2.05 -15.03 -5.53
C LEU A 82 -2.20 -15.97 -6.73
N ARG A 83 -3.26 -16.76 -6.70
CA ARG A 83 -3.66 -17.62 -7.82
C ARG A 83 -4.11 -16.79 -9.03
N SER A 84 -4.24 -17.45 -10.17
CA SER A 84 -4.71 -16.83 -11.41
C SER A 84 -6.19 -16.44 -11.39
N ASP A 85 -6.97 -17.00 -10.46
CA ASP A 85 -8.41 -16.73 -10.25
C ASP A 85 -8.68 -15.65 -9.19
N ALA A 86 -7.64 -15.04 -8.62
CA ALA A 86 -7.80 -13.96 -7.65
C ALA A 86 -8.23 -12.63 -8.31
N GLU A 87 -8.80 -11.72 -7.51
CA GLU A 87 -9.03 -10.34 -7.89
C GLU A 87 -8.20 -9.40 -7.00
N VAL A 88 -7.44 -8.50 -7.63
CA VAL A 88 -6.60 -7.52 -6.95
C VAL A 88 -7.11 -6.11 -7.27
N PHE A 89 -7.73 -5.49 -6.27
CA PHE A 89 -8.20 -4.12 -6.33
C PHE A 89 -7.06 -3.19 -5.90
N VAL A 90 -6.79 -2.16 -6.69
CA VAL A 90 -5.83 -1.10 -6.33
C VAL A 90 -6.58 0.22 -6.29
N ALA A 91 -6.71 0.79 -5.10
CA ALA A 91 -7.28 2.13 -4.91
C ALA A 91 -6.13 3.14 -4.95
N GLU A 92 -6.08 3.95 -6.00
CA GLU A 92 -5.12 5.04 -6.15
C GLU A 92 -5.86 6.33 -6.48
N PHE A 93 -5.53 7.39 -5.76
CA PHE A 93 -6.26 8.65 -5.84
C PHE A 93 -5.63 9.63 -6.83
N VAL A 94 -4.33 9.50 -7.10
CA VAL A 94 -3.60 10.38 -8.00
C VAL A 94 -3.53 9.77 -9.39
N SER A 95 -4.29 10.35 -10.33
CA SER A 95 -4.40 9.87 -11.71
C SER A 95 -3.05 9.72 -12.43
N GLU A 96 -2.10 10.60 -12.11
CA GLU A 96 -0.77 10.61 -12.68
C GLU A 96 0.08 9.45 -12.16
N VAL A 97 -0.07 9.05 -10.89
CA VAL A 97 0.61 7.86 -10.33
C VAL A 97 0.13 6.61 -11.07
N ILE A 98 -1.17 6.51 -11.38
CA ILE A 98 -1.72 5.44 -12.23
C ILE A 98 -1.07 5.49 -13.62
N ALA A 99 -1.03 6.67 -14.24
CA ALA A 99 -0.47 6.84 -15.58
C ALA A 99 1.03 6.49 -15.67
N TRP A 100 1.82 6.85 -14.65
CA TRP A 100 3.24 6.49 -14.59
C TRP A 100 3.43 4.98 -14.49
N ASN A 101 2.65 4.31 -13.66
CA ASN A 101 2.71 2.86 -13.50
C ASN A 101 2.23 2.10 -14.74
N ALA A 102 1.23 2.62 -15.46
CA ALA A 102 0.73 2.03 -16.70
C ALA A 102 1.65 2.26 -17.92
N ASN A 103 2.63 3.16 -17.82
CA ASN A 103 3.53 3.46 -18.94
C ASN A 103 4.63 2.39 -19.08
N PRO A 104 4.65 1.60 -20.18
CA PRO A 104 5.66 0.56 -20.37
C PRO A 104 7.09 1.13 -20.51
N GLY A 105 7.24 2.41 -20.90
CA GLY A 105 8.55 3.06 -21.03
C GLY A 105 9.24 3.35 -19.70
N TYR A 106 8.54 3.27 -18.57
CA TYR A 106 9.14 3.45 -17.24
C TYR A 106 9.51 2.14 -16.54
N GLU A 107 9.07 0.98 -17.06
CA GLU A 107 9.38 -0.33 -16.48
C GLU A 107 9.05 -0.44 -14.97
N LEU A 108 8.03 0.31 -14.50
CA LEU A 108 7.60 0.28 -13.10
C LEU A 108 6.72 -0.94 -12.82
N SER A 109 5.49 -0.92 -13.36
CA SER A 109 4.50 -1.96 -13.10
C SER A 109 3.51 -2.16 -14.26
N ALA A 110 3.82 -1.71 -15.48
CA ALA A 110 2.91 -1.76 -16.62
C ALA A 110 2.35 -3.16 -16.91
N GLU A 111 3.20 -4.20 -16.77
CA GLU A 111 2.77 -5.60 -16.89
C GLU A 111 1.79 -6.01 -15.78
N ALA A 112 2.07 -5.63 -14.52
CA ALA A 112 1.19 -5.90 -13.40
C ALA A 112 -0.15 -5.14 -13.53
N MET A 113 -0.13 -3.90 -14.00
CA MET A 113 -1.33 -3.10 -14.27
C MET A 113 -2.19 -3.70 -15.39
N ALA A 114 -1.58 -4.45 -16.32
CA ALA A 114 -2.27 -5.15 -17.41
C ALA A 114 -2.72 -6.57 -17.05
N ASP A 115 -2.37 -7.09 -15.87
CA ASP A 115 -2.79 -8.43 -15.43
C ASP A 115 -4.32 -8.49 -15.30
N THR A 116 -4.94 -9.53 -15.85
CA THR A 116 -6.40 -9.69 -15.90
C THR A 116 -7.07 -9.75 -14.52
N ARG A 117 -6.30 -10.05 -13.47
CA ARG A 117 -6.75 -10.05 -12.08
C ARG A 117 -6.88 -8.65 -11.50
N VAL A 118 -6.24 -7.64 -12.10
CA VAL A 118 -6.12 -6.30 -11.53
C VAL A 118 -7.31 -5.42 -11.90
N ARG A 119 -7.81 -4.70 -10.89
CA ARG A 119 -8.86 -3.68 -11.02
C ARG A 119 -8.36 -2.41 -10.36
N VAL A 120 -7.94 -1.45 -11.18
CA VAL A 120 -7.53 -0.13 -10.70
C VAL A 120 -8.78 0.72 -10.49
N ILE A 121 -8.97 1.22 -9.28
CA ILE A 121 -10.02 2.15 -8.90
C ILE A 121 -9.37 3.50 -8.65
N HIS A 122 -9.73 4.49 -9.47
CA HIS A 122 -9.30 5.87 -9.28
C HIS A 122 -10.21 6.56 -8.25
N ASP A 123 -9.94 6.32 -6.96
CA ASP A 123 -10.70 6.85 -5.83
C ASP A 123 -9.87 6.78 -4.53
N ASP A 124 -10.29 7.49 -3.50
CA ASP A 124 -9.76 7.38 -2.15
C ASP A 124 -10.03 5.99 -1.58
N VAL A 125 -9.02 5.36 -0.97
CA VAL A 125 -9.16 4.01 -0.41
C VAL A 125 -10.27 3.93 0.65
N SER A 126 -10.53 5.01 1.40
CA SER A 126 -11.60 5.08 2.38
C SER A 126 -12.98 4.93 1.73
N ASN A 127 -13.18 5.51 0.54
CA ASN A 127 -14.42 5.35 -0.23
C ASN A 127 -14.54 3.91 -0.74
N VAL A 128 -13.44 3.34 -1.24
CA VAL A 128 -13.41 1.95 -1.71
C VAL A 128 -13.74 0.99 -0.57
N LEU A 129 -13.13 1.16 0.61
CA LEU A 129 -13.42 0.33 1.79
C LEU A 129 -14.90 0.39 2.19
N GLN A 130 -15.50 1.59 2.20
CA GLN A 130 -16.92 1.77 2.53
C GLN A 130 -17.85 1.10 1.52
N ALA A 131 -17.54 1.20 0.23
CA ALA A 131 -18.33 0.59 -0.84
C ALA A 131 -18.22 -0.94 -0.88
N HIS A 132 -17.21 -1.52 -0.21
CA HIS A 132 -16.86 -2.95 -0.31
C HIS A 132 -16.89 -3.67 1.04
N ALA A 133 -17.91 -3.41 1.86
CA ALA A 133 -18.13 -4.12 3.12
C ALA A 133 -18.17 -5.66 2.94
N GLY A 134 -17.37 -6.40 3.71
CA GLY A 134 -17.33 -7.86 3.72
C GLY A 134 -16.76 -8.51 2.44
N GLN A 135 -15.95 -7.79 1.65
CA GLN A 135 -15.56 -8.26 0.31
C GLN A 135 -14.12 -8.75 0.19
N PHE A 136 -13.21 -8.40 1.11
CA PHE A 136 -11.77 -8.68 0.95
C PHE A 136 -11.23 -9.75 1.90
N ASP A 137 -10.46 -10.68 1.37
CA ASP A 137 -9.68 -11.67 2.13
C ASP A 137 -8.36 -11.06 2.66
N ALA A 138 -7.82 -10.07 1.96
CA ALA A 138 -6.72 -9.26 2.47
C ALA A 138 -6.83 -7.79 2.09
N ILE A 139 -6.38 -6.91 2.97
CA ILE A 139 -6.28 -5.47 2.75
C ILE A 139 -4.85 -5.02 3.10
N MET A 140 -4.17 -4.36 2.18
CA MET A 140 -2.84 -3.75 2.40
C MET A 140 -2.97 -2.25 2.24
N LEU A 141 -2.53 -1.50 3.25
CA LEU A 141 -2.62 -0.04 3.26
C LEU A 141 -1.21 0.54 3.33
N ASP A 142 -0.81 1.10 2.18
CA ASP A 142 0.50 1.70 1.90
C ASP A 142 0.29 3.10 1.30
N THR A 143 -0.43 3.94 2.03
CA THR A 143 -0.87 5.26 1.56
C THR A 143 0.03 6.41 2.03
N ASP A 144 1.10 6.08 2.78
CA ASP A 144 2.04 6.94 3.51
C ASP A 144 1.37 8.10 4.30
N ASN A 145 1.63 8.29 5.60
CA ASN A 145 2.95 8.25 6.19
C ASN A 145 2.89 7.92 7.70
N GLY A 146 1.96 7.05 8.12
CA GLY A 146 1.62 6.87 9.53
C GLY A 146 1.12 8.18 10.18
N PRO A 147 0.75 8.18 11.48
CA PRO A 147 0.27 9.41 12.13
C PRO A 147 1.37 10.47 12.37
N GLU A 148 2.66 10.13 12.21
CA GLU A 148 3.80 11.05 12.39
C GLU A 148 4.50 11.48 11.09
N GLY A 149 4.27 10.82 9.96
CA GLY A 149 4.92 11.19 8.71
C GLY A 149 4.18 12.35 8.04
N MET A 150 4.96 13.36 7.67
CA MET A 150 4.49 14.53 6.94
C MET A 150 3.91 14.10 5.59
N ILE A 151 2.81 14.75 5.17
CA ILE A 151 2.06 14.58 3.91
C ILE A 151 0.80 13.71 4.13
N MET A 152 -0.37 14.35 3.96
CA MET A 152 -1.75 13.87 4.15
C MET A 152 -2.30 13.88 5.58
N SER A 153 -2.83 15.03 6.01
CA SER A 153 -3.71 15.11 7.18
C SER A 153 -5.01 14.28 7.02
N GLU A 154 -5.39 13.94 5.79
CA GLU A 154 -6.55 13.09 5.49
C GLU A 154 -6.28 11.59 5.75
N ASN A 155 -5.03 11.13 5.56
CA ASN A 155 -4.63 9.75 5.86
C ASN A 155 -4.72 9.44 7.35
N SER A 156 -4.58 10.43 8.23
CA SER A 156 -4.79 10.26 9.68
C SER A 156 -6.16 9.63 10.02
N ARG A 157 -7.18 9.85 9.19
CA ARG A 157 -8.52 9.27 9.37
C ARG A 157 -8.53 7.76 9.15
N LEU A 158 -7.73 7.25 8.22
CA LEU A 158 -7.59 5.82 7.91
C LEU A 158 -6.98 5.05 9.09
N TYR A 159 -6.03 5.66 9.79
CA TYR A 159 -5.36 5.09 10.96
C TYR A 159 -6.06 5.39 12.30
N ALA A 160 -7.07 6.26 12.29
CA ALA A 160 -7.91 6.54 13.45
C ALA A 160 -8.96 5.43 13.68
N ASP A 161 -9.59 5.41 14.86
CA ASP A 161 -10.57 4.39 15.25
C ASP A 161 -11.68 4.16 14.20
N ARG A 162 -12.16 5.23 13.55
CA ARG A 162 -13.17 5.13 12.49
C ARG A 162 -12.63 4.49 11.21
N GLY A 163 -11.41 4.82 10.81
CA GLY A 163 -10.74 4.21 9.67
C GLY A 163 -10.47 2.73 9.93
N ILE A 164 -9.93 2.39 11.11
CA ILE A 164 -9.72 1.01 11.53
C ILE A 164 -11.05 0.22 11.47
N ALA A 165 -12.14 0.77 12.01
CA ALA A 165 -13.45 0.11 11.96
C ALA A 165 -13.95 -0.10 10.53
N THR A 166 -13.72 0.88 9.64
CA THR A 166 -14.08 0.79 8.22
C THR A 166 -13.28 -0.30 7.51
N THR A 167 -11.97 -0.38 7.77
CA THR A 167 -11.10 -1.44 7.22
C THR A 167 -11.53 -2.82 7.70
N ILE A 168 -11.87 -2.96 8.99
CA ILE A 168 -12.40 -4.21 9.54
C ILE A 168 -13.73 -4.58 8.87
N ALA A 169 -14.63 -3.62 8.66
CA ALA A 169 -15.93 -3.88 8.02
C ALA A 169 -15.80 -4.34 6.57
N ALA A 170 -14.73 -3.98 5.87
CA ALA A 170 -14.45 -4.42 4.50
C ALA A 170 -13.90 -5.86 4.42
N LEU A 171 -13.44 -6.44 5.54
CA LEU A 171 -12.90 -7.80 5.56
C LEU A 171 -13.99 -8.88 5.49
N ARG A 172 -13.69 -9.93 4.74
CA ARG A 172 -14.33 -11.24 4.86
C ARG A 172 -13.97 -11.91 6.19
N PRO A 173 -14.76 -12.88 6.67
CA PRO A 173 -14.38 -13.70 7.81
C PRO A 173 -12.99 -14.31 7.64
N ASN A 174 -12.15 -14.24 8.67
CA ASN A 174 -10.74 -14.68 8.67
C ASN A 174 -9.79 -13.89 7.75
N GLY A 175 -10.24 -12.76 7.18
CA GLY A 175 -9.37 -11.89 6.38
C GLY A 175 -8.26 -11.25 7.21
N ALA A 176 -7.23 -10.71 6.53
CA ALA A 176 -6.09 -10.08 7.17
C ALA A 176 -5.86 -8.65 6.67
N ILE A 177 -5.35 -7.79 7.55
CA ILE A 177 -4.95 -6.42 7.20
C ILE A 177 -3.44 -6.30 7.41
N ALA A 178 -2.76 -5.61 6.50
CA ALA A 178 -1.41 -5.12 6.71
C ALA A 178 -1.36 -3.61 6.54
N TYR A 179 -0.81 -2.92 7.53
CA TYR A 179 -0.53 -1.48 7.46
C TYR A 179 0.97 -1.27 7.40
N TRP A 180 1.43 -0.48 6.43
CA TRP A 180 2.80 0.01 6.40
C TRP A 180 2.93 1.27 7.27
N SER A 181 4.10 1.46 7.88
CA SER A 181 4.47 2.63 8.66
C SER A 181 5.97 2.91 8.55
N VAL A 182 6.33 4.18 8.41
CA VAL A 182 7.73 4.64 8.35
C VAL A 182 8.53 4.26 9.60
N GLY A 183 7.85 4.15 10.75
CA GLY A 183 8.45 3.81 12.04
C GLY A 183 7.53 2.97 12.92
N ASP A 184 8.02 2.57 14.09
CA ASP A 184 7.17 1.93 15.10
C ASP A 184 6.30 2.98 15.80
N ASP A 185 5.00 2.75 15.76
CA ASP A 185 3.93 3.43 16.47
C ASP A 185 3.19 2.46 17.43
N PRO A 186 3.61 2.39 18.70
CA PRO A 186 2.93 1.61 19.73
C PRO A 186 1.48 2.06 19.99
N GLY A 187 1.17 3.33 19.73
CA GLY A 187 -0.18 3.89 19.89
C GLY A 187 -1.15 3.29 18.87
N PHE A 188 -0.75 3.24 17.60
CA PHE A 188 -1.52 2.59 16.56
C PHE A 188 -1.68 1.09 16.79
N ALA A 189 -0.61 0.39 17.20
CA ALA A 189 -0.70 -1.02 17.59
C ALA A 189 -1.72 -1.24 18.75
N THR A 190 -1.79 -0.30 19.69
CA THR A 190 -2.78 -0.32 20.78
C THR A 190 -4.20 -0.06 20.27
N ALA A 191 -4.38 0.87 19.33
CA ALA A 191 -5.66 1.15 18.70
C ALA A 191 -6.22 -0.08 17.96
N LEU A 192 -5.37 -0.76 17.18
CA LEU A 192 -5.73 -2.02 16.51
C LEU A 192 -6.16 -3.12 17.50
N ARG A 193 -5.44 -3.28 18.62
CA ARG A 193 -5.84 -4.23 19.68
C ARG A 193 -7.15 -3.84 20.36
N ARG A 194 -7.39 -2.55 20.60
CA ARG A 194 -8.66 -2.04 21.13
C ARG A 194 -9.83 -2.34 20.18
N ALA A 195 -9.57 -2.37 18.87
CA ALA A 195 -10.51 -2.81 17.85
C ALA A 195 -10.66 -4.36 17.75
N ARG A 196 -10.17 -5.11 18.75
CA ARG A 196 -10.24 -6.58 18.85
C ARG A 196 -9.51 -7.32 17.73
N LEU A 197 -8.42 -6.75 17.23
CA LEU A 197 -7.52 -7.43 16.31
C LEU A 197 -6.34 -8.06 17.06
N ASP A 198 -5.93 -9.23 16.61
CA ASP A 198 -4.63 -9.81 16.94
C ASP A 198 -3.57 -9.12 16.08
N VAL A 199 -2.62 -8.43 16.72
CA VAL A 199 -1.64 -7.55 16.05
C VAL A 199 -0.22 -8.06 16.22
N ARG A 200 0.47 -8.26 15.10
CA ARG A 200 1.91 -8.54 15.02
C ARG A 200 2.63 -7.44 14.27
N SER A 201 3.64 -6.84 14.89
CA SER A 201 4.52 -5.84 14.27
C SER A 201 5.76 -6.52 13.69
N LEU A 202 6.13 -6.17 12.46
CA LEU A 202 7.32 -6.66 11.78
C LEU A 202 8.21 -5.49 11.41
N ARG A 203 9.49 -5.55 11.80
CA ARG A 203 10.48 -4.56 11.36
C ARG A 203 11.12 -5.04 10.07
N VAL A 204 11.01 -4.25 9.02
CA VAL A 204 11.50 -4.59 7.67
C VAL A 204 12.42 -3.47 7.20
N ARG A 205 13.55 -3.82 6.58
CA ARG A 205 14.45 -2.82 6.00
C ARG A 205 13.85 -2.27 4.71
N ALA A 206 14.11 -1.00 4.42
CA ALA A 206 13.77 -0.41 3.12
C ALA A 206 14.57 -1.04 1.95
N HIS A 207 15.75 -1.62 2.22
CA HIS A 207 16.61 -2.29 1.25
C HIS A 207 17.31 -3.52 1.85
N ASP A 208 17.64 -4.50 1.01
CA ASP A 208 18.16 -5.82 1.41
C ASP A 208 19.37 -5.78 2.33
N THR A 209 20.26 -4.81 2.14
CA THR A 209 21.55 -4.75 2.85
C THR A 209 21.71 -3.54 3.79
N ALA A 210 20.84 -2.53 3.71
CA ALA A 210 21.00 -1.25 4.44
C ALA A 210 19.69 -0.43 4.45
N GLY A 211 19.71 0.75 5.08
CA GLY A 211 18.59 1.71 5.06
C GLY A 211 17.72 1.72 6.33
N PRO A 212 16.73 2.64 6.40
CA PRO A 212 15.82 2.74 7.54
C PRO A 212 15.00 1.46 7.70
N LEU A 213 14.55 1.24 8.94
CA LEU A 213 13.62 0.16 9.28
C LEU A 213 12.21 0.74 9.31
N HIS A 214 11.34 0.18 8.48
CA HIS A 214 9.90 0.42 8.50
C HIS A 214 9.21 -0.64 9.37
N THR A 215 7.98 -0.36 9.76
CA THR A 215 7.14 -1.28 10.54
C THR A 215 5.93 -1.68 9.73
N ILE A 216 5.66 -2.98 9.67
CA ILE A 216 4.43 -3.52 9.10
C ILE A 216 3.58 -4.08 10.25
N TYR A 217 2.38 -3.55 10.43
CA TYR A 217 1.39 -4.09 11.36
C TYR A 217 0.49 -5.08 10.63
N VAL A 218 0.67 -6.37 10.93
CA VAL A 218 -0.22 -7.42 10.45
C VAL A 218 -1.30 -7.64 11.50
N ALA A 219 -2.55 -7.46 11.11
CA ALA A 219 -3.70 -7.56 11.99
C ALA A 219 -4.72 -8.57 11.44
N THR A 220 -5.24 -9.43 12.31
CA THR A 220 -6.33 -10.36 11.97
C THR A 220 -7.46 -10.23 12.98
N PRO A 221 -8.73 -10.50 12.60
CA PRO A 221 -9.82 -10.60 13.55
C PRO A 221 -9.44 -11.52 14.72
N GLY A 222 -9.54 -11.01 15.95
CA GLY A 222 -9.34 -11.83 17.14
C GLY A 222 -10.33 -12.99 17.15
N ARG A 223 -9.91 -14.17 17.60
CA ARG A 223 -10.84 -15.29 17.77
C ARG A 223 -11.96 -14.86 18.72
N MET A 224 -13.22 -15.02 18.29
CA MET A 224 -14.32 -14.94 19.24
C MET A 224 -14.21 -16.17 20.14
N GLU A 225 -13.95 -15.94 21.43
CA GLU A 225 -14.15 -16.94 22.49
C GLU A 225 -15.65 -17.10 22.78
#